data_AF-A0A931PRU1-F1
#
_entry.id   AF-A0A931PRU1-F1
#
_cell.length_a   1.000
_cell.length_b   1.000
_cell.length_c   1.000
_cell.angle_alpha   90.00
_cell.angle_beta   90.00
_cell.angle_gamma   90.00
#
_symmetry.space_group_name_H-M   'P 1'
#
loop_
_entity.id
_entity.type
_entity.pdbx_description
1 polymer ?
#
loop_
_entity_poly.entity_id
_entity_poly.type
_entity_poly.pdbx_seq_one_letter_code
_entity_poly.pdbx_strand_id
1 'polypeptide(L)'
;MNASVRIVAVLLLAVVVAADAVARERAEAPAPIAGVQEADVVGVVLDQRSQQPAIVIQGKRDRRQFAMAIDVAQVTAIAVPLQGVTPPRPLTHDLFLTLFGRLKVTLTKVVITDLRDDVYYSVVHLTTGTGDMTLDSRPSDAIALAIRAKVPVFVDDRVFDKAGGTIAPPKRPHI
;
A
#
# COMPACT_ATOMS: atom_id res chain seq x y z
N MET A 1 -44.79 44.15 18.32
CA MET A 1 -44.63 42.68 18.33
C MET A 1 -43.94 42.28 17.04
N ASN A 2 -42.66 41.97 17.13
CA ASN A 2 -41.63 42.57 16.25
C ASN A 2 -41.26 41.66 15.07
N ALA A 3 -41.36 42.20 13.84
CA ALA A 3 -40.89 41.58 12.60
C ALA A 3 -39.41 41.14 12.68
N SER A 4 -38.61 41.81 13.52
CA SER A 4 -37.20 41.50 13.77
C SER A 4 -36.97 40.10 14.37
N VAL A 5 -37.92 39.56 15.15
CA VAL A 5 -37.76 38.22 15.78
C VAL A 5 -37.98 37.09 14.78
N ARG A 6 -38.86 37.29 13.79
CA ARG A 6 -39.15 36.29 12.75
C ARG A 6 -37.99 36.13 11.76
N ILE A 7 -37.29 37.22 11.43
CA ILE A 7 -36.17 37.20 10.50
C ILE A 7 -34.97 36.44 11.10
N VAL A 8 -34.68 36.65 12.38
CA VAL A 8 -33.59 35.95 13.07
C VAL A 8 -33.86 34.45 13.19
N ALA A 9 -35.11 34.05 13.46
CA ALA A 9 -35.48 32.62 13.57
C ALA A 9 -35.37 31.86 12.23
N VAL A 10 -35.76 32.50 11.11
CA VAL A 10 -35.64 31.90 9.77
C VAL A 10 -34.17 31.77 9.34
N LEU A 11 -33.34 32.77 9.66
CA LEU A 11 -31.90 32.72 9.42
C LEU A 11 -31.20 31.61 10.22
N LEU A 12 -31.57 31.44 11.50
CA LEU A 12 -31.04 30.36 12.34
C LEU A 12 -31.42 28.97 11.82
N LEU A 13 -32.67 28.80 11.38
CA LEU A 13 -33.13 27.52 10.82
C LEU A 13 -32.43 27.19 9.48
N ALA A 14 -32.23 28.19 8.62
CA ALA A 14 -31.51 28.01 7.35
C ALA A 14 -30.04 27.61 7.56
N VAL A 15 -29.38 28.15 8.59
CA VAL A 15 -27.99 27.79 8.93
C VAL A 15 -27.90 26.35 9.44
N VAL A 16 -28.86 25.89 10.25
CA VAL A 16 -28.87 24.49 10.73
C VAL A 16 -29.12 23.51 9.58
N VAL A 17 -30.05 23.80 8.68
CA VAL A 17 -30.33 22.95 7.51
C VAL A 17 -29.13 22.93 6.54
N ALA A 18 -28.45 24.07 6.35
CA ALA A 18 -27.24 24.13 5.54
C ALA A 18 -26.08 23.36 6.19
N ALA A 19 -25.95 23.40 7.53
CA ALA A 19 -24.91 22.65 8.24
C ALA A 19 -25.13 21.12 8.15
N ASP A 20 -26.39 20.66 8.23
CA ASP A 20 -26.72 19.24 8.05
C ASP A 20 -26.54 18.77 6.59
N ALA A 21 -26.84 19.62 5.61
CA ALA A 21 -26.63 19.32 4.20
C ALA A 21 -25.13 19.21 3.85
N VAL A 22 -24.31 20.12 4.38
CA VAL A 22 -22.84 20.10 4.19
C VAL A 22 -22.18 18.96 4.96
N ALA A 23 -22.75 18.52 6.10
CA ALA A 23 -22.28 17.35 6.83
C ALA A 23 -22.57 16.03 6.10
N ARG A 24 -23.71 15.94 5.39
CA ARG A 24 -24.07 14.74 4.60
C ARG A 24 -23.25 14.55 3.33
N GLU A 25 -22.63 15.61 2.80
CA GLU A 25 -21.78 15.53 1.61
C GLU A 25 -20.33 15.09 1.92
N ARG A 26 -19.93 15.10 3.20
CA ARG A 26 -18.66 14.55 3.65
C ARG A 26 -18.81 13.09 4.09
N ALA A 27 -18.39 12.21 3.18
CA ALA A 27 -18.02 10.81 3.38
C ALA A 27 -19.10 9.73 3.14
N GLU A 28 -19.69 9.72 1.95
CA GLU A 28 -19.78 8.45 1.24
C GLU A 28 -18.59 8.43 0.27
N ALA A 29 -17.48 7.82 0.73
CA ALA A 29 -16.34 7.62 -0.14
C ALA A 29 -16.82 6.85 -1.37
N PRO A 30 -16.43 7.22 -2.61
CA PRO A 30 -16.83 6.48 -3.79
C PRO A 30 -16.52 5.01 -3.55
N ALA A 31 -17.49 4.13 -3.84
CA ALA A 31 -17.34 2.70 -3.68
C ALA A 31 -15.98 2.28 -4.27
N PRO A 32 -15.17 1.46 -3.55
CA PRO A 32 -13.85 1.07 -4.03
C PRO A 32 -13.97 0.59 -5.48
N ILE A 33 -13.26 1.26 -6.39
CA ILE A 33 -13.21 0.81 -7.78
C ILE A 33 -12.62 -0.59 -7.73
N ALA A 34 -13.41 -1.63 -8.04
CA ALA A 34 -12.98 -3.01 -7.87
C ALA A 34 -11.88 -3.36 -8.88
N GLY A 35 -10.80 -4.01 -8.43
CA GLY A 35 -9.73 -4.50 -9.29
C GLY A 35 -8.34 -4.44 -8.65
N VAL A 36 -7.34 -4.24 -9.50
CA VAL A 36 -5.94 -4.10 -9.11
C VAL A 36 -5.49 -2.72 -9.58
N GLN A 37 -4.79 -1.98 -8.72
CA GLN A 37 -4.23 -0.67 -9.06
C GLN A 37 -2.72 -0.62 -8.81
N GLU A 38 -2.02 0.18 -9.59
CA GLU A 38 -0.60 0.44 -9.35
C GLU A 38 -0.43 1.25 -8.06
N ALA A 39 0.66 0.99 -7.33
CA ALA A 39 0.95 1.64 -6.06
C ALA A 39 2.41 2.11 -6.00
N ASP A 40 2.61 3.23 -5.30
CA ASP A 40 3.92 3.74 -4.94
C ASP A 40 4.39 3.13 -3.62
N VAL A 41 5.66 2.73 -3.58
CA VAL A 41 6.36 2.45 -2.33
C VAL A 41 6.90 3.78 -1.81
N VAL A 42 6.18 4.37 -0.85
CA VAL A 42 6.44 5.74 -0.38
C VAL A 42 7.74 5.79 0.43
N GLY A 43 7.97 4.78 1.27
CA GLY A 43 9.12 4.78 2.17
C GLY A 43 9.07 3.65 3.19
N VAL A 44 10.17 3.55 3.94
CA VAL A 44 10.23 2.78 5.18
C VAL A 44 10.18 3.76 6.34
N VAL A 45 9.20 3.59 7.23
CA VAL A 45 8.98 4.43 8.41
C VAL A 45 9.10 3.61 9.68
N LEU A 46 9.27 4.26 10.82
CA LEU A 46 9.12 3.62 12.12
C LEU A 46 7.69 3.82 12.60
N ASP A 47 6.99 2.72 12.89
CA ASP A 47 5.67 2.81 13.51
C ASP A 47 5.81 3.38 14.92
N GLN A 48 5.08 4.46 15.22
CA GLN A 48 5.25 5.20 16.48
C GLN A 48 4.83 4.36 17.70
N ARG A 49 3.90 3.42 17.54
CA ARG A 49 3.36 2.62 18.65
C ARG A 49 4.24 1.43 18.96
N SER A 50 4.61 0.66 17.95
CA SER A 50 5.37 -0.58 18.09
C SER A 50 6.88 -0.37 18.01
N GLN A 51 7.33 0.79 17.53
CA GLN A 51 8.73 1.07 17.21
C GLN A 51 9.32 0.05 16.22
N GLN A 52 8.47 -0.57 15.40
CA GLN A 52 8.89 -1.50 14.35
C GLN A 52 8.95 -0.79 13.00
N PRO A 53 9.90 -1.15 12.13
CA PRO A 53 9.92 -0.60 10.79
C PRO A 53 8.72 -1.10 9.98
N ALA A 54 8.16 -0.24 9.13
CA ALA A 54 7.04 -0.53 8.27
C ALA A 54 7.24 0.08 6.88
N ILE A 55 6.78 -0.61 5.84
CA ILE A 55 6.73 -0.07 4.48
C ILE A 55 5.40 0.64 4.30
N VAL A 56 5.43 1.89 3.82
CA VAL A 56 4.22 2.64 3.46
C VAL A 56 3.95 2.46 1.96
N ILE A 57 2.76 1.97 1.64
CA ILE A 57 2.27 1.76 0.27
C ILE A 57 1.12 2.73 0.00
N GLN A 58 1.11 3.34 -1.17
CA GLN A 58 0.04 4.25 -1.61
C GLN A 58 -0.50 3.88 -2.99
N GLY A 59 -1.80 3.68 -3.12
CA GLY A 59 -2.46 3.51 -4.42
C GLY A 59 -2.32 4.77 -5.28
N LYS A 60 -1.95 4.61 -6.56
CA LYS A 60 -1.84 5.73 -7.50
C LYS A 60 -3.19 6.29 -7.93
N ARG A 61 -4.22 5.44 -7.96
CA ARG A 61 -5.55 5.79 -8.48
C ARG A 61 -6.38 6.59 -7.47
N ASP A 62 -6.43 6.15 -6.22
CA ASP A 62 -7.31 6.71 -5.19
C ASP A 62 -6.57 7.24 -3.96
N ARG A 63 -5.23 7.19 -3.97
CA ARG A 63 -4.35 7.68 -2.90
C ARG A 63 -4.53 6.96 -1.55
N ARG A 64 -5.29 5.86 -1.48
CA ARG A 64 -5.40 5.03 -0.26
C ARG A 64 -4.03 4.52 0.15
N GLN A 65 -3.82 4.42 1.46
CA GLN A 65 -2.55 4.03 2.04
C GLN A 65 -2.73 2.95 3.08
N PHE A 66 -1.73 2.09 3.19
CA PHE A 66 -1.54 1.20 4.32
C PHE A 66 -0.05 1.05 4.62
N ALA A 67 0.25 0.57 5.83
CA ALA A 67 1.59 0.25 6.24
C ALA A 67 1.70 -1.24 6.58
N MET A 68 2.76 -1.89 6.12
CA MET A 68 3.08 -3.27 6.46
C MET A 68 4.33 -3.31 7.32
N ALA A 69 4.24 -3.88 8.51
CA ALA A 69 5.41 -4.10 9.36
C ALA A 69 6.41 -5.06 8.67
N ILE A 70 7.69 -4.78 8.85
CA ILE A 70 8.80 -5.60 8.36
C ILE A 70 9.85 -5.79 9.45
N ASP A 71 10.69 -6.81 9.29
CA ASP A 71 11.82 -6.99 10.18
C ASP A 71 12.98 -6.05 9.81
N VAL A 72 13.83 -5.75 10.79
CA VAL A 72 15.03 -4.92 10.61
C VAL A 72 15.94 -5.45 9.49
N ALA A 73 16.08 -6.77 9.36
CA ALA A 73 16.89 -7.39 8.30
C ALA A 73 16.35 -7.07 6.88
N GLN A 74 15.06 -6.78 6.75
CA GLN A 74 14.40 -6.47 5.47
C GLN A 74 14.53 -4.97 5.12
N VAL A 75 14.76 -4.11 6.12
CA VAL A 75 14.88 -2.65 5.92
C VAL A 75 15.99 -2.32 4.92
N THR A 76 17.18 -2.87 5.10
CA THR A 76 18.30 -2.64 4.17
C THR A 76 17.98 -3.13 2.76
N ALA A 77 17.25 -4.23 2.63
CA ALA A 77 16.87 -4.76 1.33
C ALA A 77 15.92 -3.82 0.56
N ILE A 78 15.19 -2.93 1.22
CA ILE A 78 14.18 -2.06 0.59
C ILE A 78 14.61 -0.60 0.61
N ALA A 79 15.04 -0.06 1.75
CA ALA A 79 15.36 1.36 1.92
C ALA A 79 16.54 1.80 1.04
N VAL A 80 17.61 1.00 0.99
CA VAL A 80 18.82 1.30 0.19
C VAL A 80 18.50 1.46 -1.31
N PRO A 81 17.88 0.47 -1.99
CA PRO A 81 17.54 0.64 -3.40
C PRO A 81 16.43 1.67 -3.62
N LEU A 82 15.51 1.88 -2.67
CA LEU A 82 14.49 2.92 -2.77
C LEU A 82 15.11 4.33 -2.80
N GLN A 83 16.22 4.52 -2.10
CA GLN A 83 17.03 5.75 -2.16
C GLN A 83 17.93 5.83 -3.40
N GLY A 84 17.89 4.83 -4.29
CA GLY A 84 18.75 4.76 -5.47
C GLY A 84 20.23 4.49 -5.15
N VAL A 85 20.53 3.99 -3.95
CA VAL A 85 21.89 3.68 -3.53
C VAL A 85 22.25 2.25 -3.95
N THR A 86 23.38 2.10 -4.65
CA THR A 86 23.91 0.79 -5.03
C THR A 86 24.90 0.30 -3.97
N PRO A 87 24.67 -0.87 -3.33
CA PRO A 87 25.60 -1.42 -2.36
C PRO A 87 26.91 -1.91 -3.02
N PRO A 88 28.04 -1.97 -2.28
CA PRO A 88 29.34 -2.38 -2.83
C PRO A 88 29.39 -3.86 -3.26
N ARG A 89 28.47 -4.68 -2.74
CA ARG A 89 28.28 -6.08 -3.12
C ARG A 89 26.80 -6.34 -3.38
N PRO A 90 26.46 -7.22 -4.34
CA PRO A 90 25.07 -7.62 -4.57
C PRO A 90 24.44 -8.19 -3.29
N LEU A 91 23.24 -7.72 -2.94
CA LEU A 91 22.41 -8.31 -1.91
C LEU A 91 21.61 -9.49 -2.48
N THR A 92 20.83 -10.16 -1.63
CA THR A 92 20.05 -11.34 -2.02
C THR A 92 19.14 -11.07 -3.22
N HIS A 93 18.40 -9.97 -3.22
CA HIS A 93 17.50 -9.64 -4.34
C HIS A 93 18.28 -9.29 -5.62
N ASP A 94 19.48 -8.71 -5.53
CA ASP A 94 20.36 -8.48 -6.68
C ASP A 94 20.88 -9.80 -7.27
N LEU A 95 21.19 -10.78 -6.41
CA LEU A 95 21.54 -12.14 -6.82
C LEU A 95 20.39 -12.82 -7.56
N PHE A 96 19.15 -12.70 -7.06
CA PHE A 96 17.96 -13.25 -7.75
C PHE A 96 17.73 -12.59 -9.12
N LEU A 97 17.85 -11.27 -9.23
CA LEU A 97 17.70 -10.59 -10.53
C LEU A 97 18.81 -10.99 -11.51
N THR A 98 20.04 -11.18 -11.02
CA THR A 98 21.14 -11.71 -11.83
C THR A 98 20.82 -13.13 -12.32
N LEU A 99 20.30 -13.99 -11.45
CA LEU A 99 19.89 -15.35 -11.80
C LEU A 99 18.77 -15.34 -12.85
N PHE A 100 17.73 -14.52 -12.67
CA PHE A 100 16.67 -14.36 -13.66
C PHE A 100 17.22 -13.95 -15.03
N GLY A 101 18.12 -12.97 -15.08
CA GLY A 101 18.79 -12.57 -16.32
C GLY A 101 19.57 -13.72 -16.98
N ARG A 102 20.32 -14.52 -16.20
CA ARG A 102 21.05 -15.69 -16.72
C ARG A 102 20.15 -16.79 -17.25
N LEU A 103 18.98 -16.97 -16.64
CA LEU A 103 17.96 -17.94 -17.05
C LEU A 103 17.02 -17.40 -18.13
N LYS A 104 17.23 -16.17 -18.62
CA LYS A 104 16.33 -15.49 -19.58
C LYS A 104 14.89 -15.39 -19.06
N VAL A 105 14.75 -15.12 -17.77
CA VAL A 105 13.49 -14.85 -17.09
C VAL A 105 13.40 -13.35 -16.84
N THR A 106 12.26 -12.75 -17.18
CA THR A 106 11.99 -11.32 -16.98
C THR A 106 10.95 -11.14 -15.89
N LEU A 107 11.30 -10.43 -14.83
CA LEU A 107 10.34 -9.92 -13.86
C LEU A 107 9.53 -8.80 -14.52
N THR A 108 8.21 -8.90 -14.55
CA THR A 108 7.33 -7.94 -15.25
C THR A 108 6.57 -7.02 -14.31
N LYS A 109 6.09 -7.56 -13.19
CA LYS A 109 5.39 -6.82 -12.13
C LYS A 109 5.32 -7.66 -10.86
N VAL A 110 4.94 -7.00 -9.77
CA VAL A 110 4.52 -7.69 -8.55
C VAL A 110 3.14 -7.23 -8.13
N VAL A 111 2.36 -8.10 -7.52
CA VAL A 111 0.99 -7.81 -7.09
C VAL A 111 0.84 -8.23 -5.63
N ILE A 112 0.47 -7.30 -4.74
CA ILE A 112 0.01 -7.61 -3.39
C ILE A 112 -1.46 -8.02 -3.51
N THR A 113 -1.75 -9.29 -3.27
CA THR A 113 -3.00 -9.92 -3.70
C THR A 113 -4.03 -10.05 -2.58
N ASP A 114 -3.59 -10.20 -1.33
CA ASP A 114 -4.52 -10.43 -0.23
C ASP A 114 -3.93 -10.06 1.14
N LEU A 115 -4.84 -9.92 2.10
CA LEU A 115 -4.57 -9.84 3.54
C LEU A 115 -5.48 -10.84 4.25
N ARG A 116 -4.89 -11.79 4.99
CA ARG A 116 -5.62 -12.82 5.75
C ARG A 116 -4.94 -12.99 7.09
N ASP A 117 -5.71 -12.94 8.18
CA ASP A 117 -5.19 -13.13 9.53
C ASP A 117 -3.95 -12.25 9.84
N ASP A 118 -4.01 -10.98 9.44
CA ASP A 118 -2.91 -9.99 9.55
C ASP A 118 -1.63 -10.34 8.77
N VAL A 119 -1.70 -11.32 7.85
CA VAL A 119 -0.62 -11.71 6.93
C VAL A 119 -0.94 -11.27 5.51
N TYR A 120 -0.02 -10.48 4.93
CA TYR A 120 -0.11 -10.04 3.56
C TYR A 120 0.52 -11.05 2.60
N TYR A 121 -0.12 -11.22 1.43
CA TYR A 121 0.31 -12.13 0.37
C TYR A 121 0.63 -11.36 -0.91
N SER A 122 1.59 -11.86 -1.68
CA SER A 122 1.93 -11.26 -2.97
C SER A 122 2.36 -12.30 -3.99
N VAL A 123 2.27 -11.92 -5.26
CA VAL A 123 2.70 -12.72 -6.38
C VAL A 123 3.69 -11.93 -7.22
N VAL A 124 4.80 -12.57 -7.56
CA VAL A 124 5.79 -12.09 -8.51
C VAL A 124 5.43 -12.64 -9.89
N HIS A 125 5.23 -11.76 -10.87
CA HIS A 125 4.93 -12.14 -12.25
C HIS A 125 6.20 -12.15 -13.08
N LEU A 126 6.44 -13.27 -13.77
CA LEU A 126 7.62 -13.50 -14.57
C LEU A 126 7.21 -13.92 -15.98
N THR A 127 7.98 -13.51 -16.97
CA THR A 127 7.90 -14.03 -18.34
C THR A 127 9.14 -14.84 -18.66
N THR A 128 8.95 -15.98 -19.29
CA THR A 128 10.01 -16.92 -19.67
C THR A 128 9.93 -17.25 -21.17
N GLY A 129 10.92 -17.94 -21.71
CA GLY A 129 10.87 -18.44 -23.09
C GLY A 129 9.71 -19.41 -23.38
N THR A 130 9.11 -20.01 -22.34
CA THR A 130 8.00 -20.97 -22.47
C THR A 130 6.64 -20.35 -22.11
N GLY A 131 6.59 -19.05 -21.79
CA GLY A 131 5.38 -18.33 -21.43
C GLY A 131 5.47 -17.64 -20.07
N ASP A 132 4.32 -17.16 -19.60
CA ASP A 132 4.21 -16.46 -18.32
C ASP A 132 4.11 -17.44 -17.15
N MET A 133 4.73 -17.06 -16.03
CA MET A 133 4.65 -17.80 -14.77
C MET A 133 4.51 -16.84 -13.59
N THR A 134 4.00 -17.38 -12.49
CA THR A 134 3.82 -16.65 -11.23
C THR A 134 4.52 -17.37 -10.10
N LEU A 135 5.07 -16.61 -9.16
CA LEU A 135 5.71 -17.12 -7.96
C LEU A 135 5.06 -16.48 -6.73
N ASP A 136 4.59 -17.31 -5.80
CA ASP A 136 4.14 -16.86 -4.48
C ASP A 136 5.30 -16.24 -3.70
N SER A 137 5.04 -15.13 -3.02
CA SER A 137 6.08 -14.38 -2.33
C SER A 137 5.52 -13.57 -1.17
N ARG A 138 6.38 -13.29 -0.19
CA ARG A 138 6.09 -12.26 0.82
C ARG A 138 6.15 -10.88 0.14
N PRO A 139 5.26 -9.95 0.50
CA PRO A 139 5.26 -8.61 -0.11
C PRO A 139 6.59 -7.88 0.00
N SER A 140 7.32 -8.02 1.12
CA SER A 140 8.62 -7.36 1.30
C SER A 140 9.68 -7.82 0.29
N ASP A 141 9.71 -9.11 -0.04
CA ASP A 141 10.61 -9.67 -1.05
C ASP A 141 10.22 -9.24 -2.46
N ALA A 142 8.91 -9.30 -2.76
CA ALA A 142 8.36 -8.85 -4.04
C ALA A 142 8.65 -7.36 -4.29
N ILE A 143 8.44 -6.50 -3.28
CA ILE A 143 8.74 -5.07 -3.34
C ILE A 143 10.24 -4.84 -3.54
N ALA A 144 11.10 -5.55 -2.79
CA ALA A 144 12.56 -5.42 -2.91
C ALA A 144 13.07 -5.78 -4.32
N LEU A 145 12.47 -6.80 -4.97
CA LEU A 145 12.73 -7.11 -6.38
C LEU A 145 12.21 -6.01 -7.31
N ALA A 146 10.98 -5.54 -7.08
CA ALA A 146 10.31 -4.58 -7.97
C ALA A 146 11.06 -3.25 -8.05
N ILE A 147 11.50 -2.72 -6.90
CA ILE A 147 12.27 -1.47 -6.82
C ILE A 147 13.58 -1.59 -7.62
N ARG A 148 14.32 -2.69 -7.45
CA ARG A 148 15.60 -2.91 -8.15
C ARG A 148 15.43 -3.11 -9.65
N ALA A 149 14.43 -3.91 -10.05
CA ALA A 149 14.13 -4.18 -11.44
C ALA A 149 13.38 -3.03 -12.13
N LYS A 150 12.96 -2.00 -11.37
CA LYS A 150 12.16 -0.86 -11.84
C LYS A 150 10.88 -1.31 -12.55
N VAL A 151 10.20 -2.29 -11.97
CA VAL A 151 8.91 -2.79 -12.45
C VAL A 151 7.77 -2.29 -11.56
N PRO A 152 6.55 -2.17 -12.08
CA PRO A 152 5.42 -1.69 -11.31
C PRO A 152 5.05 -2.64 -10.15
N VAL A 153 4.71 -2.03 -9.02
CA VAL A 153 4.06 -2.68 -7.87
C VAL A 153 2.56 -2.43 -8.00
N PHE A 154 1.78 -3.49 -7.90
CA PHE A 154 0.33 -3.41 -7.89
C PHE A 154 -0.23 -3.91 -6.56
N VAL A 155 -1.42 -3.44 -6.22
CA VAL A 155 -2.17 -3.86 -5.03
C VAL A 155 -3.62 -4.10 -5.43
N ASP A 156 -4.16 -5.23 -5.01
CA ASP A 156 -5.58 -5.53 -5.15
C ASP A 156 -6.39 -4.63 -4.21
N ASP A 157 -7.50 -4.08 -4.71
CA ASP A 157 -8.32 -3.14 -3.96
C ASP A 157 -8.83 -3.71 -2.62
N ARG A 158 -9.04 -5.03 -2.57
CA ARG A 158 -9.44 -5.71 -1.33
C ARG A 158 -8.38 -5.60 -0.23
N VAL A 159 -7.11 -5.46 -0.59
CA VAL A 159 -6.02 -5.32 0.39
C VAL A 159 -6.12 -3.96 1.07
N PHE A 160 -6.39 -2.90 0.30
CA PHE A 160 -6.64 -1.58 0.87
C PHE A 160 -7.88 -1.58 1.78
N ASP A 161 -8.95 -2.26 1.36
CA ASP A 161 -10.19 -2.36 2.15
C ASP A 161 -9.94 -3.07 3.49
N LYS A 162 -9.22 -4.19 3.46
CA LYS A 162 -8.90 -4.99 4.65
C LYS A 162 -7.86 -4.34 5.57
N ALA A 163 -6.89 -3.63 5.00
CA ALA A 163 -5.86 -2.94 5.77
C ALA A 163 -6.43 -1.74 6.56
N GLY A 164 -7.65 -1.29 6.25
CA GLY A 164 -8.43 -0.40 7.11
C GLY A 164 -7.78 0.97 7.36
N GLY A 165 -6.94 1.46 6.44
CA GLY A 165 -6.33 2.80 6.49
C GLY A 165 -5.50 3.12 7.74
N THR A 166 -5.23 2.14 8.60
CA THR A 166 -4.62 2.37 9.90
C THR A 166 -3.56 1.31 10.15
N ILE A 167 -2.40 1.78 10.63
CA ILE A 167 -1.23 0.94 10.94
C ILE A 167 -1.65 -0.09 12.00
N ALA A 168 -1.92 -1.32 11.57
CA ALA A 168 -2.17 -2.43 12.48
C ALA A 168 -0.80 -3.05 12.86
N PRO A 169 -0.44 -3.08 14.15
CA PRO A 169 0.76 -3.77 14.57
C PRO A 169 0.60 -5.28 14.31
N PRO A 170 1.67 -6.00 13.91
CA PRO A 170 1.60 -7.44 13.70
C PRO A 170 1.18 -8.11 15.02
N LYS A 171 0.13 -8.93 14.97
CA LYS A 171 -0.23 -9.80 16.11
C LYS A 171 0.94 -10.75 16.34
N ARG A 172 1.48 -10.75 17.56
CA ARG A 172 2.49 -11.76 17.95
C ARG A 172 1.84 -13.14 17.82
N PRO A 173 2.51 -14.12 17.19
CA PRO A 173 1.99 -15.49 17.19
C PRO A 173 1.89 -15.98 18.64
N HIS A 174 0.75 -16.59 18.97
CA HIS A 174 0.61 -17.39 20.17
C HIS A 174 1.46 -18.65 19.99
N ILE A 175 2.66 -18.65 20.56
CA ILE A 175 3.49 -19.84 20.74
C ILE A 175 3.52 -20.13 22.23
#